data_AF-A0A971SPL8-F1
#
_entry.id   AF-A0A971SPL8-F1
#
_cell.length_a   1.000
_cell.length_b   1.000
_cell.length_c   1.000
_cell.angle_alpha   90.00
_cell.angle_beta   90.00
_cell.angle_gamma   90.00
#
_symmetry.space_group_name_H-M   'P 1'
#
loop_
_entity.id
_entity.type
_entity.pdbx_description
1 polymer ?
#
loop_
_entity_poly.entity_id
_entity_poly.type
_entity_poly.pdbx_seq_one_letter_code
_entity_poly.pdbx_strand_id
1 'polypeptide(L)'
;MYEEEYFGKRISQLRTAKGVSARDMSLSLGQSESYINKIENGKSMPSMQVFFYICEYFNITPKEFFDDGNRNPALMQAVIDDLKTLDERQITNIHEIIKGLKK
;
A
#
# COMPACT_ATOMS: atom_id res chain seq x y z
N MET A 1 -9.65 -14.41 -2.91
CA MET A 1 -10.75 -13.53 -3.32
C MET A 1 -10.66 -12.12 -2.72
N TYR A 2 -10.78 -11.90 -1.40
CA TYR A 2 -10.68 -10.54 -0.83
C TYR A 2 -9.29 -9.89 -1.00
N GLU A 3 -8.22 -10.68 -0.86
CA GLU A 3 -6.84 -10.19 -0.99
C GLU A 3 -6.45 -9.84 -2.44
N GLU A 4 -6.92 -10.62 -3.42
CA GLU A 4 -6.66 -10.38 -4.85
C GLU A 4 -7.38 -9.11 -5.33
N GLU A 5 -8.61 -8.89 -4.86
CA GLU A 5 -9.39 -7.70 -5.20
C GLU A 5 -8.75 -6.43 -4.59
N TYR A 6 -8.31 -6.50 -3.34
CA TYR A 6 -7.57 -5.42 -2.70
C TYR A 6 -6.29 -5.09 -3.48
N PHE A 7 -5.49 -6.11 -3.77
CA PHE A 7 -4.21 -5.95 -4.46
C PHE A 7 -4.41 -5.33 -5.84
N GLY A 8 -5.36 -5.85 -6.63
CA GLY A 8 -5.71 -5.31 -7.94
C GLY A 8 -6.17 -3.84 -7.88
N LYS A 9 -7.02 -3.50 -6.91
CA LYS A 9 -7.46 -2.11 -6.67
C LYS A 9 -6.29 -1.19 -6.32
N ARG A 10 -5.40 -1.63 -5.43
CA ARG A 10 -4.23 -0.83 -5.01
C ARG A 10 -3.26 -0.56 -6.16
N ILE A 11 -2.99 -1.57 -6.99
CA ILE A 11 -2.17 -1.42 -8.20
C ILE A 11 -2.81 -0.38 -9.14
N SER A 12 -4.12 -0.50 -9.39
CA SER A 12 -4.85 0.43 -10.26
C SER A 12 -4.80 1.87 -9.75
N GLN A 13 -4.94 2.07 -8.43
CA GLN A 13 -4.81 3.39 -7.79
C GLN A 13 -3.41 3.99 -7.99
N LEU A 14 -2.36 3.24 -7.62
CA LEU A 14 -0.97 3.70 -7.74
C LEU A 14 -0.59 3.99 -9.20
N ARG A 15 -1.02 3.11 -10.11
CA ARG A 15 -0.80 3.26 -11.55
C ARG A 15 -1.48 4.52 -12.10
N THR A 16 -2.74 4.75 -11.72
CA THR A 16 -3.50 5.93 -12.16
C THR A 16 -2.91 7.21 -11.57
N ALA A 17 -2.50 7.20 -10.30
CA ALA A 17 -1.83 8.33 -9.67
C ALA A 17 -0.49 8.69 -10.35
N LYS A 18 0.23 7.69 -10.86
CA LYS A 18 1.47 7.88 -11.66
C LYS A 18 1.20 8.25 -13.13
N GLY A 19 -0.05 8.16 -13.61
CA GLY A 19 -0.44 8.56 -14.97
C GLY A 19 0.01 7.61 -16.08
N VAL A 20 0.22 6.33 -15.80
CA VAL A 20 0.71 5.34 -16.80
C VAL A 20 -0.36 4.31 -17.18
N SER A 21 -0.30 3.77 -18.39
CA SER A 21 -1.20 2.70 -18.81
C SER A 21 -0.79 1.34 -18.21
N ALA A 22 -1.73 0.41 -18.08
CA ALA A 22 -1.43 -0.95 -17.60
C ALA A 22 -0.44 -1.68 -18.52
N ARG A 23 -0.48 -1.39 -19.83
CA ARG A 23 0.47 -1.92 -20.81
C ARG A 23 1.88 -1.39 -20.57
N ASP A 24 2.02 -0.06 -20.45
CA ASP A 24 3.34 0.58 -20.27
C ASP A 24 3.98 0.14 -18.95
N MET A 25 3.18 0.03 -17.88
CA MET A 25 3.66 -0.49 -16.60
C MET A 25 4.08 -1.95 -16.72
N SER A 26 3.34 -2.80 -17.43
CA SER A 26 3.71 -4.19 -17.64
C SER A 26 5.05 -4.31 -18.35
N LEU A 27 5.24 -3.55 -19.42
CA LEU A 27 6.50 -3.53 -20.18
C LEU A 27 7.67 -2.96 -19.36
N SER A 28 7.44 -1.92 -18.57
CA SER A 28 8.43 -1.33 -17.67
C SER A 28 8.91 -2.30 -16.59
N LEU A 29 8.06 -3.23 -16.18
CA LEU A 29 8.38 -4.31 -15.24
C LEU A 29 8.98 -5.56 -15.93
N GLY A 30 9.26 -5.48 -17.23
CA GLY A 30 9.77 -6.60 -18.03
C GLY A 30 8.77 -7.75 -18.21
N GLN A 31 7.47 -7.47 -18.09
CA GLN A 31 6.38 -8.45 -18.19
C GLN A 31 5.63 -8.32 -19.51
N SER A 32 4.85 -9.36 -19.87
CA SER A 32 3.95 -9.31 -21.03
C SER A 32 2.94 -8.16 -20.93
N GLU A 33 2.51 -7.59 -22.06
CA GLU A 33 1.61 -6.43 -22.12
C GLU A 33 0.31 -6.54 -21.31
N SER A 34 -0.18 -7.77 -21.09
CA SER A 34 -1.41 -8.05 -20.37
C SER A 34 -1.23 -8.24 -18.86
N TYR A 35 0.00 -8.24 -18.35
CA TYR A 35 0.33 -8.68 -17.01
C TYR A 35 -0.35 -7.86 -15.91
N ILE A 36 -0.16 -6.53 -15.90
CA ILE A 36 -0.78 -5.66 -14.91
C ILE A 36 -2.30 -5.67 -15.03
N ASN A 37 -2.84 -5.76 -16.25
CA ASN A 37 -4.28 -5.87 -16.44
C ASN A 37 -4.86 -7.15 -15.79
N LYS A 38 -4.17 -8.28 -15.90
CA LYS A 38 -4.59 -9.53 -15.23
C LYS A 38 -4.58 -9.38 -13.70
N ILE A 39 -3.58 -8.71 -13.14
CA ILE A 39 -3.51 -8.42 -11.70
C ILE A 39 -4.63 -7.49 -11.26
N GLU A 40 -4.86 -6.38 -11.96
CA GLU A 40 -5.93 -5.41 -11.64
C GLU A 40 -7.33 -6.04 -11.66
N ASN A 41 -7.53 -7.05 -12.50
CA ASN A 41 -8.79 -7.79 -12.59
C ASN A 41 -8.83 -9.06 -11.72
N GLY A 42 -7.86 -9.26 -10.82
CA GLY A 42 -7.81 -10.41 -9.92
C GLY A 42 -7.65 -11.77 -10.61
N LYS A 43 -7.20 -11.80 -11.87
CA LYS A 43 -6.98 -13.03 -12.64
C LYS A 43 -5.63 -13.69 -12.35
N SER A 44 -4.72 -12.97 -11.71
CA SER A 44 -3.40 -13.46 -11.31
C SER A 44 -2.83 -12.62 -10.18
N MET A 45 -1.95 -13.21 -9.37
CA MET A 45 -1.11 -12.50 -8.41
C MET A 45 0.33 -12.42 -8.90
N PRO A 46 1.08 -11.36 -8.58
CA PRO A 46 2.52 -11.35 -8.80
C PRO A 46 3.22 -12.36 -7.89
N SER A 47 4.37 -12.87 -8.32
CA SER A 47 5.29 -13.52 -7.37
C SER A 47 5.83 -12.49 -6.38
N MET A 48 6.35 -12.95 -5.24
CA MET A 48 6.96 -12.03 -4.25
C MET A 48 8.11 -11.19 -4.84
N GLN A 49 8.88 -11.76 -5.76
CA GLN A 49 9.94 -11.02 -6.44
C GLN A 49 9.36 -9.88 -7.30
N VAL A 50 8.33 -10.16 -8.10
CA VAL A 50 7.69 -9.12 -8.93
C VAL A 50 6.97 -8.09 -8.06
N PHE A 51 6.43 -8.50 -6.91
CA PHE A 51 5.87 -7.56 -5.94
C PHE A 51 6.91 -6.55 -5.43
N PHE A 52 8.14 -6.97 -5.14
CA PHE A 52 9.21 -6.03 -4.77
C PHE A 52 9.58 -5.09 -5.92
N TYR A 53 9.64 -5.58 -7.17
CA TYR A 53 9.85 -4.72 -8.34
C TYR A 53 8.72 -3.71 -8.54
N ILE A 54 7.47 -4.09 -8.24
CA ILE A 54 6.34 -3.17 -8.24
C ILE A 54 6.53 -2.09 -7.17
N CYS A 55 6.95 -2.46 -5.96
CA CYS A 55 7.23 -1.51 -4.89
C CYS A 55 8.33 -0.51 -5.28
N GLU A 56 9.45 -1.01 -5.84
CA GLU A 56 10.54 -0.19 -6.37
C GLU A 56 10.06 0.73 -7.51
N TYR A 57 9.24 0.22 -8.43
CA TYR A 57 8.68 1.00 -9.53
C TYR A 57 7.86 2.20 -9.04
N PHE A 58 7.15 2.07 -7.92
CA PHE A 58 6.40 3.16 -7.29
C PHE A 58 7.20 3.95 -6.26
N ASN A 59 8.43 3.55 -5.96
CA ASN A 59 9.25 4.11 -4.89
C ASN A 59 8.52 4.11 -3.53
N ILE A 60 7.90 2.97 -3.21
CA ILE A 60 7.21 2.72 -1.94
C ILE A 60 7.74 1.45 -1.30
N THR A 61 7.59 1.33 0.01
CA THR A 61 7.83 0.09 0.74
C THR A 61 6.63 -0.87 0.63
N PRO A 62 6.82 -2.18 0.86
CA PRO A 62 5.72 -3.13 0.98
C PRO A 62 4.68 -2.70 2.03
N LYS A 63 5.12 -2.11 3.14
CA LYS A 63 4.23 -1.58 4.18
C LYS A 63 3.30 -0.51 3.61
N GLU A 64 3.85 0.47 2.88
CA GLU A 64 3.08 1.56 2.26
C GLU A 64 2.16 1.07 1.14
N PHE A 65 2.53 -0.03 0.46
CA PHE A 65 1.63 -0.66 -0.50
C PHE A 65 0.33 -1.12 0.17
N PHE A 66 0.42 -1.77 1.33
CA PHE A 66 -0.74 -2.26 2.09
C PHE A 66 -1.37 -1.21 3.03
N ASP A 67 -0.89 0.03 3.03
CA ASP A 67 -1.39 1.12 3.88
C ASP A 67 -2.21 2.14 3.07
N ASP A 68 -3.32 1.69 2.48
CA ASP A 68 -4.20 2.52 1.64
C ASP A 68 -5.16 3.43 2.45
N GLY A 69 -5.26 3.21 3.77
CA GLY A 69 -6.04 4.04 4.70
C GLY A 69 -5.30 5.29 5.22
N ASN A 70 -4.01 5.40 4.96
CA ASN A 70 -3.17 6.44 5.56
C ASN A 70 -3.17 7.74 4.74
N ARG A 71 -4.08 8.64 5.13
CA ARG A 71 -4.27 9.96 4.48
C ARG A 71 -3.06 10.89 4.63
N ASN A 72 -2.16 10.64 5.58
CA ASN A 72 -0.95 11.43 5.78
C ASN A 72 0.20 10.53 6.28
N PRO A 73 0.88 9.81 5.35
CA PRO A 73 1.88 8.80 5.71
C PRO A 73 3.03 9.33 6.55
N ALA A 74 3.53 10.52 6.23
CA ALA A 74 4.65 11.14 6.94
C ALA A 74 4.28 11.46 8.41
N LEU A 75 3.13 12.09 8.65
CA LEU A 75 2.68 12.39 10.01
C LEU A 75 2.36 11.11 10.79
N MET A 76 1.71 10.14 10.16
CA MET A 76 1.38 8.87 10.81
C MET A 76 2.65 8.12 11.23
N GLN A 77 3.68 8.13 10.39
CA GLN A 77 4.96 7.50 10.71
C GLN A 77 5.64 8.22 11.89
N ALA A 78 5.68 9.56 11.89
CA ALA A 78 6.20 10.34 13.01
C ALA A 78 5.46 10.03 14.33
N VAL A 79 4.12 10.00 14.31
CA VAL A 79 3.30 9.63 15.48
C VAL A 79 3.61 8.22 15.95
N ILE A 80 3.73 7.24 15.05
CA ILE A 80 4.10 5.86 15.41
C ILE A 80 5.48 5.83 16.08
N ASP A 81 6.44 6.59 15.57
CA ASP A 81 7.79 6.63 16.12
C ASP A 81 7.81 7.29 17.51
N ASP A 82 7.04 8.36 17.73
CA ASP A 82 6.83 8.94 19.06
C ASP A 82 6.19 7.93 20.02
N LEU A 83 5.14 7.21 19.59
CA LEU A 83 4.46 6.22 20.42
C LEU A 83 5.36 5.05 20.85
N LYS A 84 6.33 4.64 20.02
CA LYS A 84 7.29 3.59 20.37
C LYS A 84 8.22 3.96 21.53
N THR A 85 8.32 5.24 21.87
CA THR A 85 9.16 5.72 22.99
C THR A 85 8.44 5.70 24.34
N LEU A 86 7.13 5.43 24.35
CA LEU A 86 6.27 5.53 25.51
C LEU A 86 6.10 4.19 26.24
N ASP A 87 5.77 4.26 27.52
CA ASP A 87 5.40 3.08 28.31
C ASP A 87 3.93 2.64 28.08
N GLU A 88 3.59 1.44 28.55
CA GLU A 88 2.26 0.85 28.37
C GLU A 88 1.13 1.73 28.93
N ARG A 89 1.36 2.41 30.06
CA ARG A 89 0.34 3.28 30.67
C ARG A 89 0.12 4.53 29.84
N GLN A 90 1.19 5.14 29.33
CA GLN A 90 1.13 6.30 28.44
C GLN A 90 0.42 5.95 27.12
N ILE A 91 0.76 4.81 26.51
CA ILE A 91 0.09 4.30 25.30
C ILE A 91 -1.40 4.07 25.57
N THR A 92 -1.75 3.49 26.71
CA THR A 92 -3.15 3.25 27.11
C THR A 92 -3.93 4.56 27.21
N ASN A 93 -3.36 5.60 27.84
CA ASN A 93 -4.01 6.90 27.94
C ASN A 93 -4.27 7.53 26.56
N ILE A 94 -3.29 7.46 25.66
CA ILE A 94 -3.44 7.97 24.29
C ILE A 94 -4.51 7.16 23.52
N HIS A 95 -4.54 5.84 23.70
CA HIS A 95 -5.55 4.99 23.09
C HIS A 95 -6.97 5.39 23.48
N GLU A 96 -7.21 5.70 24.76
CA GLU A 96 -8.53 6.15 25.24
C GLU A 96 -8.91 7.53 24.68
N ILE A 97 -7.95 8.45 24.51
CA ILE A 97 -8.19 9.73 23.81
C ILE A 97 -8.62 9.48 22.36
N ILE A 98 -7.90 8.63 21.63
CA ILE A 98 -8.23 8.29 20.23
C ILE A 98 -9.62 7.65 20.14
N LYS A 99 -9.97 6.76 21.07
CA LYS A 99 -11.32 6.18 21.16
C LYS A 99 -12.39 7.26 21.32
N GLY A 100 -12.18 8.25 22.17
CA GLY A 100 -13.13 9.36 22.35
C GLY A 100 -13.33 10.22 21.10
N LEU A 101 -12.36 10.24 20.19
CA LEU A 101 -12.45 10.96 18.91
C LEU A 101 -13.15 10.16 17.80
N LYS A 102 -13.14 8.83 17.90
CA LYS A 102 -13.86 7.95 16.96
C LYS A 102 -15.35 7.98 17.33
N LYS A 103 -16.15 8.68 16.51
CA LYS A 103 -17.61 8.60 16.57
C LYS A 103 -18.10 7.22 16.17
#